data_AF-A0A0L0UKX6-F1
#
_entry.id   AF-A0A0L0UKX6-F1
#
_cell.length_a   1.000
_cell.length_b   1.000
_cell.length_c   1.000
_cell.angle_alpha   90.00
_cell.angle_beta   90.00
_cell.angle_gamma   90.00
#
_symmetry.space_group_name_H-M   'P 1'
#
loop_
_entity.id
_entity.type
_entity.pdbx_description
1 polymer ?
#
loop_
_entity_poly.entity_id
_entity_poly.type
_entity_poly.pdbx_seq_one_letter_code
_entity_poly.pdbx_strand_id
1 'polypeptide(L)'
;MVNLRKNPPVIEPIEVKRPNITMLKLMIASDNSAQGMGEVFEGIMHQTGLTPAELFAPLRVFEGDLGTCMNLESLRNQRKPSGHIENSLSSIFTLLGASHILWNVAQAVYLLHYGNYLDSNDLGAWHTLHALGVPAEKPTTKKDFTLMLTNLTKSHEASILYCLL
;
A
#
# COMPACT_ATOMS: atom_id res chain seq x y z
N MET A 1 8.89 -17.09 43.47
CA MET A 1 7.88 -17.82 42.67
C MET A 1 6.76 -16.85 42.37
N VAL A 2 6.62 -16.38 41.12
CA VAL A 2 5.64 -15.34 40.75
C VAL A 2 4.27 -15.99 40.58
N ASN A 3 3.27 -15.50 41.32
CA ASN A 3 1.91 -16.03 41.30
C ASN A 3 1.15 -15.44 40.11
N LEU A 4 1.05 -16.18 39.01
CA LEU A 4 0.34 -15.73 37.81
C LEU A 4 -1.18 -15.84 38.01
N ARG A 5 -1.90 -14.75 37.72
CA ARG A 5 -3.37 -14.73 37.77
C ARG A 5 -3.94 -15.73 36.75
N LYS A 6 -4.74 -16.68 37.24
CA LYS A 6 -5.38 -17.73 36.43
C LYS A 6 -6.73 -17.33 35.83
N ASN A 7 -7.29 -16.21 36.29
CA ASN A 7 -8.58 -15.70 35.84
C ASN A 7 -8.32 -14.41 35.05
N PRO A 8 -8.39 -14.44 33.71
CA PRO A 8 -8.27 -13.24 32.90
C PRO A 8 -9.47 -12.31 33.20
N PRO A 9 -9.31 -10.99 33.05
CA PRO A 9 -10.42 -10.06 33.11
C PRO A 9 -11.47 -10.41 32.03
N VAL A 10 -12.73 -10.12 32.32
CA VAL A 10 -13.84 -10.31 31.37
C VAL A 10 -13.54 -9.46 30.12
N ILE A 11 -13.54 -10.12 28.96
CA ILE A 11 -13.36 -9.44 27.67
C ILE A 11 -14.69 -8.80 27.30
N GLU A 12 -14.68 -7.50 27.04
CA GLU A 12 -15.83 -6.79 26.49
C GLU A 12 -15.88 -7.06 24.98
N PRO A 13 -16.83 -7.88 24.48
CA PRO A 13 -16.85 -8.25 23.08
C PRO A 13 -17.25 -7.05 22.23
N ILE A 14 -16.49 -6.77 21.18
CA ILE A 14 -16.85 -5.74 20.20
C ILE A 14 -18.13 -6.19 19.49
N GLU A 15 -19.12 -5.31 19.43
CA GLU A 15 -20.38 -5.55 18.71
C GLU A 15 -20.09 -5.84 17.23
N VAL A 16 -20.47 -7.03 16.76
CA VAL A 16 -20.25 -7.44 15.36
C VAL A 16 -21.24 -6.70 14.47
N LYS A 17 -20.78 -5.60 13.86
CA LYS A 17 -21.53 -4.86 12.84
C LYS A 17 -21.07 -5.27 11.45
N ARG A 18 -22.01 -5.43 10.52
CA ARG A 18 -21.66 -5.55 9.10
C ARG A 18 -20.87 -4.28 8.71
N PRO A 19 -19.65 -4.41 8.17
CA PRO A 19 -18.88 -3.25 7.77
C PRO A 19 -19.59 -2.52 6.63
N ASN A 20 -19.73 -1.20 6.75
CA ASN A 20 -20.22 -0.36 5.67
C ASN A 20 -19.02 0.00 4.77
N ILE A 21 -18.78 -0.82 3.76
CA ILE A 21 -17.65 -0.65 2.83
C ILE A 21 -18.18 0.06 1.59
N THR A 22 -17.58 1.21 1.28
CA THR A 22 -17.82 1.94 0.02
C THR A 22 -16.50 2.08 -0.71
N MET A 23 -16.48 1.70 -1.99
CA MET A 23 -15.30 1.86 -2.84
C MET A 23 -15.36 3.23 -3.52
N LEU A 24 -14.39 4.09 -3.23
CA LEU A 24 -14.26 5.39 -3.87
C LEU A 24 -13.48 5.24 -5.18
N LYS A 25 -14.03 5.76 -6.26
CA LYS A 25 -13.32 5.87 -7.54
C LYS A 25 -12.42 7.09 -7.48
N LEU A 26 -11.12 6.89 -7.24
CA LEU A 26 -10.17 7.98 -7.08
C LEU A 26 -9.68 8.57 -8.41
N MET A 27 -9.46 7.73 -9.43
CA MET A 27 -8.95 8.16 -10.74
C MET A 27 -9.57 7.37 -11.88
N ILE A 28 -9.59 7.95 -13.08
CA ILE A 28 -9.97 7.26 -14.34
C ILE A 28 -8.72 6.73 -15.06
N ALA A 29 -7.62 7.50 -15.05
CA ALA A 29 -6.33 7.13 -15.60
C ALA A 29 -5.22 7.66 -14.69
N SER A 30 -4.09 6.96 -14.60
CA SER A 30 -2.95 7.38 -13.76
C SER A 30 -2.24 8.58 -14.39
N ASP A 31 -2.20 9.68 -13.66
CA ASP A 31 -1.36 10.84 -13.94
C ASP A 31 -0.60 11.20 -12.66
N ASN A 32 0.71 11.42 -12.77
CA ASN A 32 1.59 11.76 -11.64
C ASN A 32 1.70 13.28 -11.46
N SER A 33 0.72 14.04 -11.96
CA SER A 33 0.69 15.49 -11.87
C SER A 33 0.00 15.97 -10.59
N ALA A 34 0.38 17.16 -10.13
CA ALA A 34 -0.32 17.85 -9.05
C ALA A 34 -1.78 18.18 -9.42
N GLN A 35 -2.07 18.34 -10.72
CA GLN A 35 -3.42 18.56 -11.23
C GLN A 35 -4.30 17.32 -11.03
N GLY A 36 -3.77 16.12 -11.27
CA GLY A 36 -4.49 14.86 -11.06
C GLY A 36 -4.93 14.65 -9.61
N MET A 37 -4.16 15.13 -8.63
CA MET A 37 -4.56 15.08 -7.22
C MET A 37 -5.75 16.00 -6.90
N GLY A 38 -5.84 17.16 -7.55
CA GLY A 38 -7.02 18.03 -7.44
C GLY A 38 -8.29 17.35 -7.92
N GLU A 39 -8.21 16.69 -9.07
CA GLU A 39 -9.32 15.92 -9.67
C GLU A 39 -9.76 14.74 -8.79
N VAL A 40 -8.81 14.07 -8.12
CA VAL A 40 -9.10 13.02 -7.12
C VAL A 40 -9.94 13.59 -5.97
N PHE A 41 -9.56 14.75 -5.41
CA PHE A 41 -10.29 15.37 -4.31
C PHE A 41 -11.69 15.84 -4.72
N GLU A 42 -11.83 16.42 -5.92
CA GLU A 42 -13.13 16.76 -6.48
C GLU A 42 -14.00 15.51 -6.67
N GLY A 43 -13.42 14.42 -7.17
CA GLY A 43 -14.10 13.13 -7.32
C GLY A 43 -14.57 12.55 -5.98
N ILE A 44 -13.77 12.68 -4.91
CA ILE A 44 -14.17 12.26 -3.56
C ILE A 44 -15.33 13.12 -3.06
N MET A 45 -15.26 14.45 -3.18
CA MET A 45 -16.35 15.33 -2.77
C MET A 45 -17.65 14.98 -3.49
N HIS A 46 -17.58 14.76 -4.82
CA HIS A 46 -18.75 14.39 -5.61
C HIS A 46 -19.37 13.06 -5.19
N GLN A 47 -18.55 12.05 -4.88
CA GLN A 47 -19.03 10.71 -4.48
C GLN A 47 -19.54 10.65 -3.05
N THR A 48 -18.98 11.47 -2.16
CA THR A 48 -19.31 11.46 -0.73
C THR A 48 -20.35 12.52 -0.34
N GLY A 49 -20.57 13.52 -1.19
CA GLY A 49 -21.38 14.68 -0.89
C GLY A 49 -20.72 15.65 0.11
N LEU A 50 -19.44 15.46 0.43
CA LEU A 50 -18.71 16.33 1.36
C LEU A 50 -18.49 17.72 0.74
N THR A 51 -18.69 18.75 1.54
CA THR A 51 -18.30 20.12 1.21
C THR A 51 -16.77 20.28 1.29
N PRO A 52 -16.20 21.31 0.65
CA PRO A 52 -14.77 21.60 0.78
C PRO A 52 -14.33 21.81 2.23
N ALA A 53 -15.17 22.45 3.06
CA ALA A 53 -14.87 22.64 4.47
C ALA A 53 -14.80 21.29 5.21
N GLU A 54 -15.73 20.37 4.95
CA GLU A 54 -15.71 19.05 5.60
C GLU A 54 -14.53 18.20 5.14
N LEU A 55 -14.11 18.31 3.88
CA LEU A 55 -12.96 17.58 3.36
C LEU A 55 -11.63 18.16 3.85
N PHE A 56 -11.45 19.48 3.77
CA PHE A 56 -10.17 20.17 3.98
C PHE A 56 -10.01 20.83 5.35
N ALA A 57 -11.01 20.85 6.24
CA ALA A 57 -10.79 21.34 7.61
C ALA A 57 -9.99 20.36 8.50
N PRO A 58 -10.25 19.04 8.49
CA PRO A 58 -9.44 18.09 9.27
C PRO A 58 -8.16 17.69 8.52
N LEU A 59 -7.07 17.45 9.25
CA LEU A 59 -5.85 16.83 8.72
C LEU A 59 -6.12 15.38 8.32
N ARG A 60 -6.08 15.04 7.02
CA ARG A 60 -6.32 13.68 6.50
C ARG A 60 -5.03 13.06 5.95
N VAL A 61 -4.88 11.76 6.17
CA VAL A 61 -3.85 10.92 5.55
C VAL A 61 -4.52 10.06 4.50
N PHE A 62 -4.11 10.23 3.25
CA PHE A 62 -4.62 9.49 2.10
C PHE A 62 -3.72 8.32 1.69
N GLU A 63 -2.44 8.38 2.05
CA GLU A 63 -1.47 7.31 1.83
C GLU A 63 -0.59 7.21 3.07
N GLY A 64 -0.53 6.01 3.64
CA GLY A 64 0.22 5.71 4.86
C GLY A 64 0.00 4.26 5.27
N ASP A 65 1.02 3.66 5.88
CA ASP A 65 0.88 2.36 6.53
C ASP A 65 0.28 2.50 7.94
N LEU A 66 0.07 1.37 8.63
CA LEU A 66 -0.45 1.38 10.00
C LEU A 66 0.44 2.21 10.94
N GLY A 67 1.76 2.17 10.78
CA GLY A 67 2.70 2.96 11.58
C GLY A 67 2.51 4.47 11.38
N THR A 68 2.26 4.89 10.14
CA THR A 68 1.95 6.26 9.77
C THR A 68 0.67 6.75 10.45
N CYS A 69 -0.40 5.94 10.41
CA CYS A 69 -1.64 6.24 11.09
C CYS A 69 -1.45 6.35 12.61
N MET A 70 -0.70 5.42 13.22
CA MET A 70 -0.43 5.42 14.66
C MET A 70 0.39 6.63 15.11
N ASN A 71 1.37 7.07 14.30
CA ASN A 71 2.14 8.27 14.58
C ASN A 71 1.28 9.53 14.52
N LEU A 72 0.41 9.64 13.51
CA LEU A 72 -0.52 10.76 13.40
C LEU A 72 -1.52 10.80 14.55
N GLU A 73 -2.10 9.65 14.91
CA GLU A 73 -3.00 9.54 16.05
C GLU A 73 -2.29 9.88 17.37
N SER A 74 -1.03 9.47 17.55
CA SER A 74 -0.22 9.89 18.69
C SER A 74 -0.05 11.42 18.76
N LEU A 75 0.24 12.07 17.63
CA LEU A 75 0.34 13.53 17.52
C LEU A 75 -1.00 14.24 17.80
N ARG A 76 -2.11 13.70 17.29
CA ARG A 76 -3.47 14.18 17.58
C ARG A 76 -3.81 14.08 19.06
N ASN A 77 -3.52 12.93 19.68
CA ASN A 77 -3.76 12.69 21.11
C ASN A 77 -2.92 13.61 22.00
N GLN A 78 -1.71 13.96 21.57
CA GLN A 78 -0.87 14.96 22.23
C GLN A 78 -1.36 16.40 22.00
N ARG A 79 -2.41 16.61 21.19
CA ARG A 79 -2.88 17.93 20.73
C ARG A 79 -1.78 18.74 20.06
N LYS A 80 -0.84 18.06 19.41
CA LYS A 80 0.29 18.65 18.68
C LYS A 80 0.17 18.29 17.20
N PRO A 81 -0.57 19.11 16.45
CA PRO A 81 0.11 19.86 15.39
C PRO A 81 0.27 21.34 15.75
N SER A 82 -0.78 21.98 16.29
CA SER A 82 -0.75 23.25 17.05
C SER A 82 -2.16 23.59 17.59
N GLY A 83 -2.26 24.56 18.52
CA GLY A 83 -3.53 25.04 19.10
C GLY A 83 -4.17 26.23 18.38
N HIS A 84 -3.68 26.59 17.19
CA HIS A 84 -4.14 27.72 16.37
C HIS A 84 -4.52 27.22 14.97
N ILE A 85 -5.67 27.66 14.46
CA ILE A 85 -6.35 27.09 13.27
C ILE A 85 -5.56 27.30 11.98
N GLU A 86 -4.84 28.42 11.88
CA GLU A 86 -4.08 28.84 10.70
C GLU A 86 -2.71 28.15 10.56
N ASN A 87 -2.18 27.53 11.63
CA ASN A 87 -0.85 26.91 11.68
C ASN A 87 -0.90 25.40 11.92
N SER A 88 -2.08 24.79 11.85
CA SER A 88 -2.19 23.33 11.84
C SER A 88 -1.61 22.84 10.52
N LEU A 89 -0.62 21.93 10.57
CA LEU A 89 0.03 21.38 9.37
C LEU A 89 -1.02 20.95 8.35
N SER A 90 -1.16 21.75 7.28
CA SER A 90 -1.68 21.42 5.94
C SER A 90 -2.65 20.24 5.94
N SER A 91 -3.95 20.53 5.92
CA SER A 91 -5.08 19.62 6.10
C SER A 91 -5.10 18.33 5.26
N ILE A 92 -4.17 18.15 4.33
CA ILE A 92 -3.89 16.88 3.68
C ILE A 92 -2.38 16.62 3.74
N PHE A 93 -1.99 15.50 4.35
CA PHE A 93 -0.60 15.07 4.45
C PHE A 93 -0.44 13.72 3.75
N THR A 94 0.22 13.74 2.59
CA THR A 94 0.55 12.55 1.79
C THR A 94 1.99 12.13 2.06
N LEU A 95 2.19 10.98 2.72
CA LEU A 95 3.52 10.42 2.99
C LEU A 95 3.86 9.34 1.95
N LEU A 96 4.36 9.76 0.79
CA LEU A 96 4.84 8.90 -0.30
C LEU A 96 6.22 8.24 0.00
N GLY A 97 6.50 7.92 1.26
CA GLY A 97 7.85 7.56 1.71
C GLY A 97 8.13 6.05 1.74
N ALA A 98 7.40 5.32 2.59
CA ALA A 98 7.73 3.93 2.89
C ALA A 98 7.36 2.96 1.75
N SER A 99 6.23 3.20 1.08
CA SER A 99 5.75 2.43 -0.06
C SER A 99 6.75 2.49 -1.23
N HIS A 100 7.29 3.66 -1.53
CA HIS A 100 8.25 3.88 -2.60
C HIS A 100 9.63 3.24 -2.34
N ILE A 101 10.08 3.21 -1.08
CA ILE A 101 11.33 2.54 -0.70
C ILE A 101 11.16 1.03 -0.83
N LEU A 102 10.10 0.47 -0.23
CA LEU A 102 9.82 -0.97 -0.31
C LEU A 102 9.59 -1.42 -1.76
N TRP A 103 8.96 -0.58 -2.57
CA TRP A 103 8.80 -0.75 -4.01
C TRP A 103 10.13 -0.86 -4.75
N ASN A 104 11.03 0.11 -4.54
CA ASN A 104 12.34 0.10 -5.18
C ASN A 104 13.18 -1.11 -4.75
N VAL A 105 13.05 -1.56 -3.49
CA VAL A 105 13.71 -2.77 -2.99
C VAL A 105 13.15 -4.02 -3.66
N ALA A 106 11.82 -4.19 -3.70
CA ALA A 106 11.17 -5.34 -4.33
C ALA A 106 11.53 -5.43 -5.82
N GLN A 107 11.55 -4.29 -6.52
CA GLN A 107 11.97 -4.22 -7.91
C GLN A 107 13.44 -4.63 -8.09
N ALA A 108 14.35 -4.14 -7.24
CA ALA A 108 15.76 -4.48 -7.33
C ALA A 108 16.00 -5.99 -7.13
N VAL A 109 15.31 -6.59 -6.16
CA VAL A 109 15.35 -8.05 -5.91
C VAL A 109 14.78 -8.81 -7.12
N TYR A 110 13.64 -8.38 -7.66
CA TYR A 110 13.03 -9.02 -8.82
C TYR A 110 13.96 -9.01 -10.04
N LEU A 111 14.60 -7.87 -10.33
CA LEU A 111 15.52 -7.73 -11.45
C LEU A 111 16.81 -8.55 -11.25
N LEU A 112 17.32 -8.60 -10.02
CA LEU A 112 18.50 -9.40 -9.68
C LEU A 112 18.26 -10.90 -9.94
N HIS A 113 17.07 -11.39 -9.60
CA HIS A 113 16.70 -12.80 -9.75
C HIS A 113 15.94 -13.10 -11.05
N TYR A 114 15.79 -12.11 -11.95
CA TYR A 114 15.08 -12.34 -13.20
C TYR A 114 15.84 -13.31 -14.10
N GLY A 115 17.18 -13.23 -14.11
CA GLY A 115 18.07 -14.12 -14.85
C GLY A 115 18.32 -13.70 -16.30
N ASN A 116 19.16 -14.46 -16.99
CA ASN A 116 19.54 -14.23 -18.38
C ASN A 116 18.77 -15.15 -19.35
N TYR A 117 17.75 -14.62 -20.01
CA TYR A 117 16.94 -15.37 -20.98
C TYR A 117 17.69 -15.85 -22.23
N LEU A 118 18.89 -15.32 -22.50
CA LEU A 118 19.73 -15.78 -23.62
C LEU A 118 20.56 -17.02 -23.26
N ASP A 119 20.64 -17.38 -21.97
CA ASP A 119 21.27 -18.61 -21.50
C ASP A 119 20.20 -19.62 -21.13
N SER A 120 20.10 -20.70 -21.92
CA SER A 120 19.13 -21.76 -21.70
C SER A 120 19.34 -22.54 -20.39
N ASN A 121 20.51 -22.42 -19.76
CA ASN A 121 20.80 -23.05 -18.46
C ASN A 121 20.48 -22.12 -17.28
N ASP A 122 20.14 -20.85 -17.54
CA ASP A 122 19.74 -19.92 -16.50
C ASP A 122 18.33 -20.28 -16.00
N LEU A 123 18.24 -20.56 -14.69
CA LEU A 123 16.99 -20.92 -14.00
C LEU A 123 16.35 -19.72 -13.29
N GLY A 124 16.62 -18.50 -13.77
CA GLY A 124 16.04 -17.29 -13.24
C GLY A 124 14.52 -17.22 -13.41
N ALA A 125 13.91 -16.20 -12.81
CA ALA A 125 12.46 -16.03 -12.84
C ALA A 125 11.88 -15.96 -14.27
N TRP A 126 12.67 -15.52 -15.27
CA TRP A 126 12.26 -15.51 -16.68
C TRP A 126 11.80 -16.89 -17.15
N HIS A 127 12.46 -17.97 -16.71
CA HIS A 127 12.21 -19.32 -17.19
C HIS A 127 10.82 -19.80 -16.77
N THR A 128 10.49 -19.63 -15.49
CA THR A 128 9.15 -19.93 -14.94
C THR A 128 8.07 -19.04 -15.57
N LEU A 129 8.33 -17.75 -15.68
CA LEU A 129 7.36 -16.81 -16.22
C LEU A 129 7.09 -17.07 -17.71
N HIS A 130 8.11 -17.47 -18.46
CA HIS A 130 7.97 -17.88 -19.84
C HIS A 130 7.07 -19.11 -19.99
N ALA A 131 7.24 -20.12 -19.15
CA ALA A 131 6.35 -21.28 -19.11
C ALA A 131 4.88 -20.90 -18.79
N LEU A 132 4.67 -19.79 -18.08
CA LEU A 132 3.35 -19.25 -17.75
C LEU A 132 2.81 -18.25 -18.79
N GLY A 133 3.47 -18.11 -19.94
CA GLY A 133 3.03 -17.27 -21.06
C GLY A 133 3.47 -15.81 -20.99
N VAL A 134 4.41 -15.45 -20.11
CA VAL A 134 5.00 -14.10 -20.03
C VAL A 134 6.23 -14.02 -20.95
N PRO A 135 6.39 -12.97 -21.76
CA PRO A 135 7.59 -12.81 -22.59
C PRO A 135 8.88 -12.75 -21.76
N ALA A 136 9.90 -13.51 -22.16
CA ALA A 136 11.15 -13.62 -21.40
C ALA A 136 12.06 -12.40 -21.56
N GLU A 137 12.01 -11.69 -22.70
CA GLU A 137 13.02 -10.69 -23.06
C GLU A 137 12.98 -9.44 -22.18
N LYS A 138 11.83 -9.15 -21.55
CA LYS A 138 11.67 -7.98 -20.69
C LYS A 138 10.97 -8.33 -19.39
N PRO A 139 11.64 -8.16 -18.24
CA PRO A 139 10.93 -8.13 -16.97
C PRO A 139 9.88 -7.01 -16.99
N THR A 140 8.77 -7.26 -16.29
CA THR A 140 7.67 -6.30 -16.13
C THR A 140 8.18 -4.90 -15.79
N THR A 141 7.61 -3.90 -16.45
CA THR A 141 8.06 -2.51 -16.29
C THR A 141 7.81 -1.99 -14.87
N LYS A 142 8.64 -1.05 -14.41
CA LYS A 142 8.47 -0.32 -13.13
C LYS A 142 7.09 0.34 -12.97
N LYS A 143 6.34 0.53 -14.05
CA LYS A 143 5.06 1.22 -14.02
C LYS A 143 3.89 0.27 -13.72
N ASP A 144 4.08 -1.05 -13.83
CA ASP A 144 3.01 -2.03 -13.65
C ASP A 144 3.26 -2.90 -12.40
N PHE A 145 2.82 -2.34 -11.27
CA PHE A 145 3.01 -2.87 -9.91
C PHE A 145 2.30 -4.20 -9.69
N THR A 146 1.04 -4.25 -10.12
CA THR A 146 0.18 -5.42 -9.98
C THR A 146 0.76 -6.61 -10.74
N LEU A 147 1.24 -6.37 -11.96
CA LEU A 147 1.84 -7.43 -12.77
C LEU A 147 3.20 -7.89 -12.21
N MET A 148 4.02 -6.97 -11.68
CA MET A 148 5.30 -7.34 -11.05
C MET A 148 5.09 -8.22 -9.81
N LEU A 149 4.13 -7.87 -8.94
CA LEU A 149 3.79 -8.68 -7.75
C LEU A 149 3.21 -10.04 -8.12
N THR A 150 2.35 -10.08 -9.13
CA THR A 150 1.79 -11.34 -9.65
C THR A 150 2.89 -12.26 -10.15
N ASN A 151 3.85 -11.73 -10.90
CA ASN A 151 4.97 -12.50 -11.43
C ASN A 151 5.90 -12.99 -10.32
N LEU A 152 6.26 -12.13 -9.36
CA LEU A 152 7.04 -12.52 -8.18
C LEU A 152 6.39 -13.66 -7.40
N THR A 153 5.07 -13.56 -7.17
CA THR A 153 4.31 -14.58 -6.43
C THR A 153 4.33 -15.91 -7.17
N LYS A 154 4.01 -15.91 -8.48
CA LYS A 154 4.02 -17.11 -9.31
C LYS A 154 5.40 -17.76 -9.38
N SER A 155 6.46 -16.96 -9.54
CA SER A 155 7.83 -17.49 -9.54
C SER A 155 8.19 -18.12 -8.20
N HIS A 156 7.81 -17.49 -7.08
CA HIS A 156 8.09 -18.03 -5.75
C HIS A 156 7.31 -19.31 -5.47
N GLU A 157 6.01 -19.36 -5.80
CA GLU A 157 5.17 -20.56 -5.67
C GLU A 157 5.72 -21.73 -6.49
N ALA A 158 6.15 -21.47 -7.74
CA ALA A 158 6.78 -22.47 -8.58
C ALA A 158 8.11 -22.97 -8.02
N SER A 159 8.96 -22.08 -7.47
CA SER A 159 10.20 -22.49 -6.81
C SER A 159 9.93 -23.37 -5.58
N ILE A 160 8.93 -23.01 -4.76
CA ILE A 160 8.54 -23.83 -3.60
C ILE A 160 8.05 -25.20 -4.08
N LEU A 161 7.18 -25.25 -5.09
CA LEU A 161 6.67 -26.51 -5.62
C LEU A 161 7.80 -27.38 -6.18
N TYR A 162 8.74 -26.79 -6.92
CA TYR A 162 9.93 -27.49 -7.43
C TYR A 162 10.80 -28.05 -6.30
N CYS A 163 10.92 -27.35 -5.17
CA CYS A 163 11.65 -27.85 -4.00
C CYS A 163 10.92 -28.96 -3.24
N LEU A 164 9.59 -29.08 -3.39
CA LEU A 164 8.76 -30.06 -2.70
C LEU A 164 8.53 -31.36 -3.50
N LEU A 165 8.70 -31.31 -4.81
CA LEU A 165 8.56 -32.44 -5.74
C LEU A 165 9.92 -33.09 -6.03
#